data_AF-A0A8H7M1R1-F1
#
_entry.id   AF-A0A8H7M1R1-F1
#
_cell.length_a   1.000
_cell.length_b   1.000
_cell.length_c   1.000
_cell.angle_alpha   90.00
_cell.angle_beta   90.00
_cell.angle_gamma   90.00
#
_symmetry.space_group_name_H-M   'P 1'
#
loop_
_entity.id
_entity.type
_entity.pdbx_description
1 polymer ?
#
loop_
_entity_poly.entity_id
_entity_poly.type
_entity_poly.pdbx_seq_one_letter_code
_entity_poly.pdbx_strand_id
1 'polypeptide(L)'
;MDEIQAAGSRVWTDSGDWTTWKKVGDPILHIEVCYLGALPCIPFKKAVAPMGRLVLVAPCSANTLAKIASGLCDNLATSILRALAPSTPTFIFPAMNTHMYEHPLTTRHLNIVSDVIGYTVIGPIGKALACGDIGMGAMTEWSDIVQLVVSRWSLVPKQSTRTDLSAGIPSLEEIARDYPPMFTWDQVKDQVDSGDLAALKRHPALQQRYDKWIQQVKMIHGSVGKFEIYTFNYNFSNAYIPASPGSHTEPTYADNGSALGQSETASVRPLTPSANNGKRWFTADIAEPLVKILPNDWPYSVPPEIRHYVVWSRLPITHPGIVPAQIWDRIVQDGLWGFSGSTYKPKGSGDESTDQLVRQAGAEVRTYVEDKWPAVEYEIAWFVNPPRLQSIPGLAHLHVFARKKSD
;
A
#
# COMPACT_ATOMS: atom_id res chain seq x y z
N MET A 1 16.23 -17.79 -11.19
CA MET A 1 16.27 -19.10 -10.50
C MET A 1 17.29 -19.06 -9.36
N ASP A 2 18.47 -18.51 -9.61
CA ASP A 2 19.59 -18.46 -8.66
C ASP A 2 19.24 -17.77 -7.33
N GLU A 3 18.49 -16.65 -7.36
CA GLU A 3 18.03 -15.96 -6.15
C GLU A 3 17.04 -16.78 -5.31
N ILE A 4 16.15 -17.54 -5.95
CA ILE A 4 15.15 -18.40 -5.29
C ILE A 4 15.85 -19.59 -4.63
N GLN A 5 16.82 -20.17 -5.33
CA GLN A 5 17.62 -21.29 -4.81
C GLN A 5 18.56 -20.83 -3.69
N ALA A 6 19.14 -19.63 -3.79
CA ALA A 6 19.92 -19.01 -2.72
C ALA A 6 19.09 -18.76 -1.44
N ALA A 7 17.79 -18.50 -1.58
CA ALA A 7 16.85 -18.41 -0.46
C ALA A 7 16.48 -19.79 0.15
N GLY A 8 17.11 -20.88 -0.31
CA GLY A 8 16.85 -22.24 0.16
C GLY A 8 15.56 -22.87 -0.40
N SER A 9 14.94 -22.25 -1.40
CA SER A 9 13.72 -22.75 -2.04
C SER A 9 14.04 -23.59 -3.28
N ARG A 10 13.30 -24.68 -3.49
CA ARG A 10 13.43 -25.52 -4.69
C ARG A 10 12.41 -25.08 -5.73
N VAL A 11 12.81 -25.11 -7.00
CA VAL A 11 11.91 -24.84 -8.13
C VAL A 11 11.76 -26.12 -8.95
N TRP A 12 10.52 -26.55 -9.12
CA TRP A 12 10.18 -27.77 -9.86
C TRP A 12 9.49 -27.42 -11.18
N THR A 13 9.76 -28.22 -12.21
CA THR A 13 9.25 -28.05 -13.58
C THR A 13 8.80 -29.40 -14.12
N ASP A 14 8.02 -29.40 -15.21
CA ASP A 14 7.52 -30.62 -15.87
C ASP A 14 8.64 -31.58 -16.29
N SER A 15 9.80 -31.05 -16.69
CA SER A 15 10.98 -31.86 -17.01
C SER A 15 11.49 -32.66 -15.82
N GLY A 16 11.25 -32.21 -14.58
CA GLY A 16 11.65 -32.91 -13.38
C GLY A 16 10.85 -34.18 -13.12
N ASP A 17 9.54 -34.19 -13.42
CA ASP A 17 8.61 -35.27 -13.03
C ASP A 17 8.98 -36.62 -13.66
N TRP A 18 9.45 -36.60 -14.91
CA TRP A 18 9.80 -37.81 -15.66
C TRP A 18 11.28 -38.18 -15.58
N THR A 19 12.13 -37.32 -15.03
CA THR A 19 13.58 -37.64 -14.88
C THR A 19 13.85 -38.55 -13.68
N THR A 20 13.00 -38.50 -12.65
CA THR A 20 13.13 -39.27 -11.41
C THR A 20 12.51 -40.65 -11.49
N TRP A 21 11.50 -40.84 -12.34
CA TRP A 21 10.76 -42.10 -12.47
C TRP A 21 11.27 -42.93 -13.66
N LYS A 22 11.93 -44.07 -13.39
CA LYS A 22 12.49 -44.94 -14.44
C LYS A 22 11.95 -46.37 -14.39
N LYS A 23 11.50 -46.81 -13.22
CA LYS A 23 10.89 -48.13 -13.00
C LYS A 23 9.75 -48.04 -11.99
N VAL A 24 8.88 -49.05 -12.02
CA VAL A 24 7.82 -49.21 -11.01
C VAL A 24 8.44 -49.28 -9.62
N GLY A 25 7.96 -48.42 -8.72
CA GLY A 25 8.46 -48.27 -7.35
C GLY A 25 9.36 -47.04 -7.15
N ASP A 26 9.82 -46.40 -8.22
CA ASP A 26 10.49 -45.09 -8.11
C ASP A 26 9.50 -44.00 -7.68
N PRO A 27 9.96 -42.97 -6.96
CA PRO A 27 9.11 -41.85 -6.58
C PRO A 27 8.62 -41.05 -7.78
N ILE A 28 7.37 -40.61 -7.69
CA ILE A 28 6.73 -39.74 -8.69
C ILE A 28 6.71 -38.33 -8.10
N LEU A 29 7.32 -37.36 -8.78
CA LEU A 29 7.60 -36.04 -8.20
C LEU A 29 6.32 -35.31 -7.78
N HIS A 30 5.26 -35.30 -8.60
CA HIS A 30 4.01 -34.64 -8.19
C HIS A 30 3.36 -35.28 -6.95
N ILE A 31 3.52 -36.61 -6.78
CA ILE A 31 3.07 -37.31 -5.57
C ILE A 31 3.98 -36.94 -4.39
N GLU A 32 5.29 -36.96 -4.57
CA GLU A 32 6.24 -36.58 -3.51
C GLU A 32 6.00 -35.15 -3.02
N VAL A 33 5.79 -34.18 -3.92
CA VAL A 33 5.52 -32.79 -3.54
C VAL A 33 4.24 -32.69 -2.70
N CYS A 34 3.23 -33.52 -2.97
CA CYS A 34 2.04 -33.64 -2.12
C CYS A 34 2.35 -34.21 -0.72
N TYR A 35 3.48 -34.89 -0.54
CA TYR A 35 3.91 -35.51 0.73
C TYR A 35 5.15 -34.89 1.40
N LEU A 36 5.92 -34.02 0.75
CA LEU A 36 7.13 -33.36 1.30
C LEU A 36 6.87 -32.78 2.70
N GLY A 37 7.69 -33.15 3.69
CA GLY A 37 7.54 -32.77 5.11
C GLY A 37 6.95 -33.86 6.02
N ALA A 38 6.45 -34.98 5.47
CA ALA A 38 6.29 -36.20 6.25
C ALA A 38 7.70 -36.74 6.56
N LEU A 39 8.01 -36.97 7.84
CA LEU A 39 9.27 -37.58 8.27
C LEU A 39 9.61 -38.80 7.38
N PRO A 40 10.89 -39.02 7.02
CA PRO A 40 11.32 -40.09 6.10
C PRO A 40 11.16 -41.52 6.67
N CYS A 41 10.31 -41.71 7.69
CA CYS A 41 10.24 -42.93 8.50
C CYS A 41 8.87 -43.60 8.53
N ILE A 42 7.86 -43.12 7.79
CA ILE A 42 6.53 -43.75 7.79
C ILE A 42 6.31 -44.49 6.46
N PRO A 43 6.24 -45.83 6.46
CA PRO A 43 5.96 -46.59 5.25
C PRO A 43 4.59 -46.20 4.67
N PHE A 44 4.51 -46.23 3.34
CA PHE A 44 3.46 -45.78 2.40
C PHE A 44 1.99 -46.15 2.73
N LYS A 45 1.71 -46.87 3.82
CA LYS A 45 0.37 -47.39 4.16
C LYS A 45 -0.38 -46.65 5.27
N LYS A 46 0.17 -45.60 5.89
CA LYS A 46 -0.55 -44.77 6.87
C LYS A 46 -0.07 -43.32 6.84
N ALA A 47 -0.35 -42.62 5.74
CA ALA A 47 -0.19 -41.17 5.69
C ALA A 47 -1.44 -40.48 6.27
N VAL A 48 -1.42 -40.24 7.58
CA VAL A 48 -2.25 -39.17 8.15
C VAL A 48 -1.65 -37.86 7.62
N ALA A 49 -2.44 -37.04 6.94
CA ALA A 49 -1.98 -35.76 6.40
C ALA A 49 -1.36 -34.93 7.53
N PRO A 50 -0.06 -34.56 7.46
CA PRO A 50 0.56 -33.78 8.52
C PRO A 50 -0.05 -32.37 8.53
N MET A 51 -0.38 -31.90 9.74
CA MET A 51 -0.83 -30.54 10.02
C MET A 51 0.21 -29.51 9.50
N GLY A 52 -0.25 -28.48 8.77
CA GLY A 52 0.58 -27.31 8.41
C GLY A 52 0.92 -27.11 6.93
N ARG A 53 0.20 -27.74 5.99
CA ARG A 53 0.43 -27.54 4.54
C ARG A 53 -0.47 -26.45 3.97
N LEU A 54 0.02 -25.73 2.96
CA LEU A 54 -0.70 -24.68 2.24
C LEU A 54 -0.26 -24.70 0.78
N VAL A 55 -1.22 -24.59 -0.14
CA VAL A 55 -0.95 -24.43 -1.57
C VAL A 55 -1.50 -23.09 -2.05
N LEU A 56 -0.65 -22.33 -2.74
CA LEU A 56 -1.02 -21.04 -3.33
C LEU A 56 -0.81 -21.13 -4.84
N VAL A 57 -1.84 -20.82 -5.62
CA VAL A 57 -1.75 -20.67 -7.08
C VAL A 57 -1.80 -19.18 -7.41
N ALA A 58 -0.62 -18.56 -7.46
CA ALA A 58 -0.45 -17.11 -7.64
C ALA A 58 0.71 -16.82 -8.61
N PRO A 59 0.45 -16.33 -9.84
CA PRO A 59 -0.88 -16.10 -10.43
C PRO A 59 -1.57 -17.39 -10.90
N CYS A 60 -2.92 -17.38 -10.86
CA CYS A 60 -3.74 -18.37 -11.55
C CYS A 60 -4.25 -17.80 -12.89
N SER A 61 -3.66 -18.26 -13.99
CA SER A 61 -4.10 -17.89 -15.34
C SER A 61 -5.47 -18.48 -15.67
N ALA A 62 -6.18 -17.90 -16.64
CA ALA A 62 -7.46 -18.45 -17.14
C ALA A 62 -7.32 -19.90 -17.62
N ASN A 63 -6.20 -20.24 -18.27
CA ASN A 63 -5.92 -21.60 -18.74
C ASN A 63 -5.73 -22.58 -17.58
N THR A 64 -4.92 -22.21 -16.57
CA THR A 64 -4.74 -23.04 -15.37
C THR A 64 -6.06 -23.24 -14.64
N LEU A 65 -6.86 -22.17 -14.49
CA LEU A 65 -8.18 -22.22 -13.88
C LEU A 65 -9.12 -23.19 -14.62
N ALA A 66 -9.16 -23.12 -15.95
CA ALA A 66 -9.97 -24.02 -16.78
C ALA A 66 -9.54 -25.50 -16.65
N LYS A 67 -8.23 -25.75 -16.61
CA LYS A 67 -7.67 -27.10 -16.39
C LYS A 67 -8.08 -27.67 -15.04
N ILE A 68 -7.96 -26.89 -13.97
CA ILE A 68 -8.36 -27.30 -12.62
C ILE A 68 -9.86 -27.61 -12.59
N ALA A 69 -10.70 -26.70 -13.11
CA ALA A 69 -12.15 -26.88 -13.12
C ALA A 69 -12.60 -28.09 -13.95
N SER A 70 -11.86 -28.42 -15.01
CA SER A 70 -12.13 -29.58 -15.88
C SER A 70 -11.49 -30.89 -15.39
N GLY A 71 -10.69 -30.83 -14.33
CA GLY A 71 -9.97 -31.99 -13.79
C GLY A 71 -8.80 -32.47 -14.66
N LEU A 72 -8.25 -31.61 -15.54
CA LEU A 72 -7.07 -31.93 -16.35
C LEU A 72 -5.81 -31.90 -15.48
N CYS A 73 -4.93 -32.88 -15.66
CA CYS A 73 -3.66 -33.05 -14.96
C CYS A 73 -2.54 -33.40 -15.95
N ASP A 74 -2.25 -32.47 -16.86
CA ASP A 74 -1.35 -32.67 -18.01
C ASP A 74 0.06 -32.05 -17.81
N ASN A 75 0.28 -31.40 -16.67
CA ASN A 75 1.57 -30.84 -16.27
C ASN A 75 1.78 -31.02 -14.75
N LEU A 76 3.00 -30.81 -14.27
CA LEU A 76 3.38 -31.05 -12.88
C LEU A 76 2.46 -30.30 -11.91
N ALA A 77 2.16 -29.02 -12.18
CA ALA A 77 1.33 -28.19 -11.31
C ALA A 77 -0.11 -28.73 -11.19
N THR A 78 -0.74 -29.07 -12.31
CA THR A 78 -2.12 -29.60 -12.34
C THR A 78 -2.20 -31.02 -11.80
N SER A 79 -1.18 -31.85 -12.03
CA SER A 79 -1.04 -33.18 -11.41
C SER A 79 -0.89 -33.11 -9.89
N ILE A 80 -0.11 -32.16 -9.36
CA ILE A 80 -0.02 -31.89 -7.92
C ILE A 80 -1.41 -31.54 -7.39
N LEU A 81 -2.07 -30.52 -7.96
CA LEU A 81 -3.39 -30.07 -7.50
C LEU A 81 -4.43 -31.21 -7.52
N ARG A 82 -4.40 -32.06 -8.55
CA ARG A 82 -5.29 -33.21 -8.67
C ARG A 82 -5.04 -34.30 -7.61
N ALA A 83 -3.81 -34.42 -7.13
CA ALA A 83 -3.40 -35.40 -6.13
C ALA A 83 -3.47 -34.88 -4.68
N LEU A 84 -3.77 -33.59 -4.47
CA LEU A 84 -3.89 -33.01 -3.12
C LEU A 84 -5.04 -33.65 -2.34
N ALA A 85 -4.82 -33.84 -1.03
CA ALA A 85 -5.88 -34.23 -0.12
C ALA A 85 -6.91 -33.08 0.03
N PRO A 86 -8.22 -33.37 0.13
CA PRO A 86 -9.24 -32.33 0.32
C PRO A 86 -9.03 -31.47 1.58
N SER A 87 -8.32 -32.01 2.58
CA SER A 87 -7.98 -31.30 3.81
C SER A 87 -6.84 -30.30 3.66
N THR A 88 -6.14 -30.22 2.52
CA THR A 88 -5.04 -29.29 2.29
C THR A 88 -5.57 -27.91 1.87
N PRO A 89 -5.42 -26.85 2.69
CA PRO A 89 -5.84 -25.50 2.33
C PRO A 89 -5.18 -25.05 1.04
N THR A 90 -6.01 -24.73 0.05
CA THR A 90 -5.55 -24.33 -1.29
C THR A 90 -6.22 -23.01 -1.68
N PHE A 91 -5.40 -22.05 -2.11
CA PHE A 91 -5.82 -20.70 -2.45
C PHE A 91 -5.49 -20.41 -3.91
N ILE A 92 -6.47 -19.84 -4.62
CA ILE A 92 -6.37 -19.47 -6.02
C ILE A 92 -6.42 -17.94 -6.10
N PHE A 93 -5.45 -17.35 -6.79
CA PHE A 93 -5.38 -15.90 -7.04
C PHE A 93 -5.50 -15.64 -8.53
N PRO A 94 -6.72 -15.46 -9.07
CA PRO A 94 -6.95 -15.25 -10.49
C PRO A 94 -6.18 -14.02 -10.99
N ALA A 95 -5.52 -14.15 -12.14
CA ALA A 95 -4.81 -13.05 -12.79
C ALA A 95 -4.92 -13.22 -14.30
N MET A 96 -5.70 -12.34 -14.94
CA MET A 96 -5.97 -12.38 -16.38
C MET A 96 -6.46 -11.02 -16.87
N ASN A 97 -6.47 -10.82 -18.19
CA ASN A 97 -7.06 -9.62 -18.77
C ASN A 97 -8.56 -9.49 -18.41
N THR A 98 -9.08 -8.26 -18.35
CA THR A 98 -10.47 -7.96 -17.99
C THR A 98 -11.49 -8.75 -18.79
N HIS A 99 -11.35 -8.82 -20.11
CA HIS A 99 -12.29 -9.56 -20.95
C HIS A 99 -12.21 -11.09 -20.73
N MET A 100 -11.04 -11.61 -20.33
CA MET A 100 -10.93 -13.01 -19.92
C MET A 100 -11.61 -13.24 -18.58
N TYR A 101 -11.53 -12.29 -17.66
CA TYR A 101 -12.17 -12.40 -16.35
C TYR A 101 -13.69 -12.33 -16.42
N GLU A 102 -14.21 -11.40 -17.23
CA GLU A 102 -15.65 -11.22 -17.48
C GLU A 102 -16.26 -12.34 -18.33
N HIS A 103 -15.44 -13.21 -18.93
CA HIS A 103 -15.93 -14.30 -19.75
C HIS A 103 -16.79 -15.27 -18.91
N PRO A 104 -17.98 -15.69 -19.37
CA PRO A 104 -18.89 -16.54 -18.58
C PRO A 104 -18.27 -17.87 -18.11
N LEU A 105 -17.34 -18.43 -18.90
CA LEU A 105 -16.61 -19.63 -18.50
C LEU A 105 -15.71 -19.40 -17.30
N THR A 106 -15.14 -18.20 -17.14
CA THR A 106 -14.32 -17.88 -15.96
C THR A 106 -15.16 -17.94 -14.71
N THR A 107 -16.33 -17.30 -14.69
CA THR A 107 -17.29 -17.41 -13.57
C THR A 107 -17.65 -18.87 -13.29
N ARG A 108 -17.96 -19.65 -14.32
CA ARG A 108 -18.28 -21.07 -14.15
C ARG A 108 -17.11 -21.87 -13.56
N HIS A 109 -15.89 -21.64 -14.02
CA HIS A 109 -14.71 -22.33 -13.50
C HIS A 109 -14.41 -21.93 -12.05
N LEU A 110 -14.56 -20.64 -11.71
CA LEU A 110 -14.41 -20.16 -10.34
C LEU A 110 -15.39 -20.85 -9.40
N ASN A 111 -16.66 -20.95 -9.79
CA ASN A 111 -17.69 -21.64 -8.99
C ASN A 111 -17.38 -23.13 -8.81
N ILE A 112 -16.87 -23.82 -9.84
CA ILE A 112 -16.45 -25.22 -9.69
C ILE A 112 -15.30 -25.33 -8.69
N VAL A 113 -14.31 -24.46 -8.83
CA VAL A 113 -13.12 -24.44 -7.97
C VAL A 113 -13.46 -24.12 -6.51
N SER A 114 -14.39 -23.19 -6.27
CA SER A 114 -14.84 -22.85 -4.91
C SER A 114 -15.81 -23.89 -4.35
N ASP A 115 -16.89 -24.20 -5.06
CA ASP A 115 -18.05 -24.87 -4.48
C ASP A 115 -17.95 -26.39 -4.54
N VAL A 116 -17.31 -26.91 -5.61
CA VAL A 116 -17.15 -28.36 -5.82
C VAL A 116 -15.83 -28.84 -5.23
N ILE A 117 -14.72 -28.16 -5.55
CA ILE A 117 -13.38 -28.57 -5.11
C ILE A 117 -13.09 -28.08 -3.69
N GLY A 118 -13.66 -26.94 -3.28
CA GLY A 118 -13.45 -26.37 -1.93
C GLY A 118 -12.22 -25.47 -1.82
N TYR A 119 -11.67 -24.98 -2.93
CA TYR A 119 -10.53 -24.07 -2.90
C TYR A 119 -10.97 -22.64 -2.58
N THR A 120 -10.14 -21.89 -1.87
CA THR A 120 -10.42 -20.49 -1.53
C THR A 120 -9.95 -19.58 -2.68
N VAL A 121 -10.89 -18.91 -3.35
CA VAL A 121 -10.58 -17.93 -4.40
C VAL A 121 -10.43 -16.54 -3.77
N ILE A 122 -9.34 -15.84 -4.07
CA ILE A 122 -9.08 -14.48 -3.58
C ILE A 122 -8.70 -13.55 -4.73
N GLY A 123 -9.42 -12.44 -4.86
CA GLY A 123 -9.29 -11.52 -5.99
C GLY A 123 -10.13 -11.96 -7.19
N PRO A 124 -9.86 -11.42 -8.40
CA PRO A 124 -8.86 -10.41 -8.73
C PRO A 124 -9.24 -9.02 -8.20
N ILE A 125 -8.29 -8.09 -8.29
CA ILE A 125 -8.50 -6.67 -7.99
C ILE A 125 -8.65 -5.86 -9.28
N GLY A 126 -9.37 -4.74 -9.17
CA GLY A 126 -9.41 -3.73 -10.22
C GLY A 126 -8.12 -2.90 -10.21
N LYS A 127 -7.51 -2.68 -11.39
CA LYS A 127 -6.43 -1.70 -11.56
C LYS A 127 -6.81 -0.71 -12.65
N ALA A 128 -6.40 0.55 -12.46
CA ALA A 128 -6.60 1.60 -13.46
C ALA A 128 -5.83 1.24 -14.74
N LEU A 129 -6.54 1.21 -15.87
CA LEU A 129 -5.97 0.99 -17.19
C LEU A 129 -5.45 2.31 -17.77
N ALA A 130 -4.57 2.20 -18.76
CA ALA A 130 -4.02 3.37 -19.45
C ALA A 130 -5.08 4.26 -20.15
N CYS A 131 -6.29 3.74 -20.36
CA CYS A 131 -7.44 4.46 -20.92
C CYS A 131 -8.29 5.22 -19.88
N GLY A 132 -8.01 5.07 -18.58
CA GLY A 132 -8.78 5.69 -17.49
C GLY A 132 -9.87 4.78 -16.90
N ASP A 133 -10.20 3.66 -17.54
CA ASP A 133 -11.17 2.68 -17.02
C ASP A 133 -10.55 1.77 -15.95
N ILE A 134 -11.37 1.26 -15.02
CA ILE A 134 -10.95 0.25 -14.04
C ILE A 134 -11.14 -1.14 -14.65
N GLY A 135 -10.04 -1.82 -14.96
CA GLY A 135 -10.06 -3.19 -15.44
C GLY A 135 -9.99 -4.18 -14.28
N MET A 136 -11.02 -5.01 -14.12
CA MET A 136 -11.00 -6.15 -13.18
C MET A 136 -10.16 -7.29 -13.75
N GLY A 137 -9.21 -7.85 -13.00
CA GLY A 137 -8.44 -9.00 -13.49
C GLY A 137 -6.99 -9.04 -13.03
N ALA A 138 -6.49 -7.99 -12.39
CA ALA A 138 -5.18 -8.00 -11.79
C ALA A 138 -5.14 -8.95 -10.58
N MET A 139 -4.02 -9.66 -10.40
CA MET A 139 -3.81 -10.48 -9.21
C MET A 139 -3.87 -9.60 -7.96
N THR A 140 -4.41 -10.15 -6.87
CA THR A 140 -4.18 -9.63 -5.51
C THR A 140 -2.68 -9.35 -5.32
N GLU A 141 -2.34 -8.21 -4.71
CA GLU A 141 -0.94 -7.81 -4.58
C GLU A 141 -0.16 -8.87 -3.78
N TRP A 142 1.04 -9.23 -4.24
CA TRP A 142 1.82 -10.34 -3.66
C TRP A 142 2.08 -10.14 -2.17
N SER A 143 2.24 -8.89 -1.72
CA SER A 143 2.43 -8.54 -0.32
C SER A 143 1.22 -8.92 0.53
N ASP A 144 0.01 -8.82 -0.02
CA ASP A 144 -1.23 -9.14 0.68
C ASP A 144 -1.45 -10.65 0.72
N ILE A 145 -1.04 -11.36 -0.34
CA ILE A 145 -0.98 -12.83 -0.36
C ILE A 145 -0.07 -13.32 0.76
N VAL A 146 1.15 -12.79 0.87
CA VAL A 146 2.10 -13.16 1.94
C VAL A 146 1.51 -12.86 3.32
N GLN A 147 0.89 -11.70 3.51
CA GLN A 147 0.27 -11.34 4.79
C GLN A 147 -0.89 -12.22 5.17
N LEU A 148 -1.73 -12.61 4.21
CA LEU A 148 -2.83 -13.54 4.43
C LEU A 148 -2.29 -14.85 5.01
N VAL A 149 -1.19 -15.35 4.46
CA VAL A 149 -0.52 -16.56 4.96
C VAL A 149 0.10 -16.33 6.34
N VAL A 150 0.87 -15.26 6.51
CA VAL A 150 1.51 -14.95 7.81
C VAL A 150 0.48 -14.82 8.92
N SER A 151 -0.63 -14.12 8.67
CA SER A 151 -1.67 -13.87 9.66
C SER A 151 -2.46 -15.14 9.98
N ARG A 152 -2.88 -15.88 8.94
CA ARG A 152 -3.71 -17.08 9.12
C ARG A 152 -2.98 -18.22 9.81
N TRP A 153 -1.66 -18.33 9.64
CA TRP A 153 -0.83 -19.35 10.29
C TRP A 153 0.02 -18.81 11.45
N SER A 154 -0.17 -17.54 11.85
CA SER A 154 0.60 -16.89 12.92
C SER A 154 2.12 -17.09 12.75
N LEU A 155 2.61 -16.94 11.52
CA LEU A 155 4.02 -17.15 11.21
C LEU A 155 4.85 -16.00 11.80
N VAL A 156 5.91 -16.35 12.51
CA VAL A 156 6.91 -15.40 12.99
C VAL A 156 8.13 -15.45 12.08
N PRO A 157 8.73 -14.29 11.72
CA PRO A 157 10.00 -14.27 11.03
C PRO A 157 11.03 -15.10 11.81
N LYS A 158 11.68 -16.05 11.15
CA LYS A 158 12.86 -16.71 11.71
C LYS A 158 13.85 -15.59 12.01
N GLN A 159 14.22 -15.39 13.28
CA GLN A 159 15.03 -14.25 13.75
C GLN A 159 16.08 -13.88 12.71
N SER A 160 15.78 -12.89 11.87
CA SER A 160 16.76 -12.29 11.01
C SER A 160 17.60 -11.42 11.92
N THR A 161 18.92 -11.46 11.76
CA THR A 161 19.76 -10.37 12.24
C THR A 161 19.04 -9.05 11.96
N ARG A 162 18.75 -8.28 13.00
CA ARG A 162 17.98 -7.04 12.90
C ARG A 162 18.76 -6.13 11.96
N THR A 163 18.36 -6.07 10.68
CA THR A 163 18.97 -5.14 9.73
C THR A 163 18.59 -3.76 10.23
N ASP A 164 19.59 -3.03 10.71
CA ASP A 164 19.38 -1.70 11.25
C ASP A 164 19.10 -0.73 10.09
N LEU A 165 17.82 -0.52 9.81
CA LEU A 165 17.36 0.42 8.79
C LEU A 165 17.77 1.87 9.11
N SER A 166 18.16 2.18 10.35
CA SER A 166 18.65 3.51 10.73
C SER A 166 20.04 3.80 10.18
N ALA A 167 20.88 2.78 9.96
CA ALA A 167 22.22 2.94 9.39
C ALA A 167 22.20 3.50 7.96
N GLY A 168 21.07 3.40 7.26
CA GLY A 168 20.89 3.92 5.91
C GLY A 168 20.50 5.40 5.84
N ILE A 169 20.03 6.00 6.94
CA ILE A 169 19.49 7.37 6.97
C ILE A 169 20.64 8.38 7.06
N PRO A 170 20.69 9.42 6.20
CA PRO A 170 21.73 10.44 6.25
C PRO A 170 21.52 11.38 7.44
N SER A 171 22.61 11.82 8.07
CA SER A 171 22.54 12.86 9.10
C SER A 171 22.32 14.25 8.48
N LEU A 172 21.85 15.21 9.28
CA LEU A 172 21.68 16.61 8.82
C LEU A 172 23.01 17.24 8.40
N GLU A 173 24.10 16.90 9.08
CA GLU A 173 25.45 17.33 8.73
C GLU A 173 25.92 16.72 7.39
N GLU A 174 25.61 15.44 7.17
CA GLU A 174 25.88 14.77 5.89
C GLU A 174 25.08 15.44 4.76
N ILE A 175 23.79 15.72 4.99
CA ILE A 175 22.93 16.41 4.02
C ILE A 175 23.54 17.75 3.60
N ALA A 176 23.93 18.57 4.57
CA ALA A 176 24.49 19.90 4.31
C ALA A 176 25.87 19.86 3.62
N ARG A 177 26.68 18.84 3.88
CA ARG A 177 28.04 18.71 3.33
C ARG A 177 28.06 18.08 1.93
N ASP A 178 27.28 17.02 1.73
CA ASP A 178 27.46 16.09 0.60
C ASP A 178 26.36 16.25 -0.48
N TYR A 179 25.27 16.98 -0.19
CA TYR A 179 24.12 17.14 -1.09
C TYR A 179 23.73 18.63 -1.22
N PRO A 180 24.41 19.39 -2.10
CA PRO A 180 24.14 20.82 -2.24
C PRO A 180 22.67 21.08 -2.65
N PRO A 181 22.05 22.17 -2.15
CA PRO A 181 20.65 22.47 -2.41
C PRO A 181 20.43 22.77 -3.90
N MET A 182 19.38 22.20 -4.47
CA MET A 182 18.99 22.43 -5.86
C MET A 182 18.08 23.66 -6.03
N PHE A 183 17.44 24.09 -4.94
CA PHE A 183 16.48 25.19 -4.94
C PHE A 183 16.91 26.25 -3.93
N THR A 184 16.65 27.52 -4.24
CA THR A 184 16.65 28.60 -3.24
C THR A 184 15.32 28.63 -2.49
N TRP A 185 15.24 29.35 -1.37
CA TRP A 185 13.97 29.47 -0.64
C TRP A 185 12.85 30.10 -1.48
N ASP A 186 13.18 31.10 -2.31
CA ASP A 186 12.20 31.71 -3.20
C ASP A 186 11.74 30.76 -4.30
N GLN A 187 12.64 29.95 -4.86
CA GLN A 187 12.28 28.91 -5.83
C GLN A 187 11.40 27.82 -5.21
N VAL A 188 11.65 27.43 -3.95
CA VAL A 188 10.77 26.50 -3.23
C VAL A 188 9.38 27.09 -3.10
N LYS A 189 9.25 28.36 -2.71
CA LYS A 189 7.95 29.04 -2.60
C LYS A 189 7.25 29.13 -3.96
N ASP A 190 7.97 29.49 -5.02
CA ASP A 190 7.44 29.52 -6.39
C ASP A 190 6.92 28.16 -6.85
N GLN A 191 7.62 27.08 -6.50
CA GLN A 191 7.21 25.72 -6.87
C GLN A 191 6.02 25.21 -6.06
N VAL A 192 5.95 25.56 -4.78
CA VAL A 192 4.78 25.29 -3.95
C VAL A 192 3.58 26.08 -4.49
N ASP A 193 3.76 27.35 -4.84
CA ASP A 193 2.70 28.23 -5.35
C ASP A 193 2.14 27.78 -6.70
N SER A 194 2.99 27.23 -7.58
CA SER A 194 2.58 26.75 -8.90
C SER A 194 1.75 25.46 -8.86
N GLY A 195 1.76 24.72 -7.74
CA GLY A 195 1.15 23.39 -7.63
C GLY A 195 1.92 22.27 -8.36
N ASP A 196 3.03 22.58 -9.04
CA ASP A 196 3.92 21.58 -9.66
C ASP A 196 4.86 20.96 -8.62
N LEU A 197 4.25 20.33 -7.61
CA LEU A 197 4.96 19.69 -6.50
C LEU A 197 5.91 18.56 -6.96
N ALA A 198 5.72 18.05 -8.18
CA ALA A 198 6.60 17.03 -8.78
C ALA A 198 8.01 17.55 -9.12
N ALA A 199 8.19 18.86 -9.27
CA ALA A 199 9.52 19.41 -9.50
C ALA A 199 10.35 19.51 -8.22
N LEU A 200 9.73 19.54 -7.03
CA LEU A 200 10.43 19.49 -5.75
C LEU A 200 11.03 18.09 -5.55
N LYS A 201 12.31 17.96 -5.87
CA LYS A 201 13.04 16.69 -5.87
C LYS A 201 14.15 16.68 -4.84
N ARG A 202 14.59 15.46 -4.50
CA ARG A 202 15.82 15.24 -3.75
C ARG A 202 17.03 15.43 -4.67
N HIS A 203 18.19 15.68 -4.06
CA HIS A 203 19.46 15.61 -4.78
C HIS A 203 19.59 14.23 -5.46
N PRO A 204 20.05 14.10 -6.72
CA PRO A 204 20.07 12.83 -7.44
C PRO A 204 20.80 11.70 -6.70
N ALA A 205 21.95 12.00 -6.08
CA ALA A 205 22.68 11.02 -5.28
C ALA A 205 21.90 10.59 -4.01
N LEU A 206 21.20 11.52 -3.37
CA LEU A 206 20.37 11.23 -2.21
C LEU A 206 19.15 10.39 -2.61
N GLN A 207 18.55 10.67 -3.77
CA GLN A 207 17.45 9.88 -4.32
C GLN A 207 17.89 8.44 -4.59
N GLN A 208 19.06 8.22 -5.19
CA GLN A 208 19.58 6.87 -5.42
C GLN A 208 19.81 6.09 -4.11
N ARG A 209 20.28 6.77 -3.05
CA ARG A 209 20.44 6.15 -1.72
C ARG A 209 19.08 5.81 -1.10
N TYR A 210 18.12 6.72 -1.19
CA TYR A 210 16.73 6.49 -0.77
C TYR A 210 16.11 5.31 -1.52
N ASP A 211 16.30 5.20 -2.83
CA ASP A 211 15.74 4.10 -3.64
C ASP A 211 16.30 2.74 -3.23
N LYS A 212 17.58 2.66 -2.81
CA LYS A 212 18.15 1.43 -2.24
C LYS A 212 17.58 1.12 -0.86
N TRP A 213 17.45 2.14 -0.02
CA TRP A 213 16.89 2.01 1.32
C TRP A 213 15.42 1.56 1.27
N ILE A 214 14.60 2.13 0.37
CA ILE A 214 13.19 1.80 0.24
C ILE A 214 12.98 0.36 -0.27
N GLN A 215 13.90 -0.17 -1.07
CA GLN A 215 13.90 -1.58 -1.46
C GLN A 215 14.12 -2.48 -0.23
N GLN A 216 15.07 -2.15 0.64
CA GLN A 216 15.30 -2.88 1.90
C GLN A 216 14.08 -2.82 2.82
N VAL A 217 13.47 -1.65 2.95
CA VAL A 217 12.23 -1.46 3.72
C VAL A 217 11.11 -2.36 3.18
N LYS A 218 10.90 -2.38 1.86
CA LYS A 218 9.88 -3.24 1.23
C LYS A 218 10.18 -4.73 1.41
N MET A 219 11.44 -5.14 1.38
CA MET A 219 11.84 -6.54 1.64
C MET A 219 11.54 -6.96 3.08
N ILE A 220 11.78 -6.08 4.07
CA ILE A 220 11.61 -6.41 5.49
C ILE A 220 10.15 -6.27 5.95
N HIS A 221 9.46 -5.20 5.54
CA HIS A 221 8.12 -4.86 6.04
C HIS A 221 6.98 -5.12 5.04
N GLY A 222 7.29 -5.57 3.83
CA GLY A 222 6.33 -5.82 2.74
C GLY A 222 5.85 -4.55 2.03
N SER A 223 5.72 -3.42 2.74
CA SER A 223 5.45 -2.10 2.15
C SER A 223 6.03 -0.97 3.01
N VAL A 224 6.18 0.21 2.39
CA VAL A 224 6.60 1.43 3.10
C VAL A 224 5.54 1.83 4.12
N GLY A 225 4.25 1.77 3.77
CA GLY A 225 3.16 2.07 4.70
C GLY A 225 3.20 1.22 5.97
N LYS A 226 3.53 -0.07 5.85
CA LYS A 226 3.70 -0.95 7.01
C LYS A 226 4.91 -0.63 7.85
N PHE A 227 6.03 -0.28 7.22
CA PHE A 227 7.22 0.18 7.94
C PHE A 227 6.90 1.42 8.76
N GLU A 228 6.28 2.43 8.18
CA GLU A 228 5.93 3.66 8.90
C GLU A 228 4.98 3.35 10.07
N ILE A 229 3.92 2.56 9.85
CA ILE A 229 2.99 2.15 10.92
C ILE A 229 3.73 1.43 12.07
N TYR A 230 4.65 0.53 11.73
CA TYR A 230 5.43 -0.26 12.68
C TYR A 230 6.49 0.58 13.43
N THR A 231 7.29 1.35 12.69
CA THR A 231 8.39 2.19 13.20
C THR A 231 7.88 3.29 14.12
N PHE A 232 6.69 3.84 13.86
CA PHE A 232 6.11 4.86 14.72
C PHE A 232 5.45 4.32 15.97
N ASN A 233 5.54 3.01 16.21
CA ASN A 233 5.00 2.33 17.38
C ASN A 233 3.54 2.71 17.63
N TYR A 234 2.80 2.88 16.54
CA TYR A 234 1.37 3.06 16.65
C TYR A 234 0.83 1.74 17.18
N ASN A 235 0.28 1.76 18.39
CA ASN A 235 -0.52 0.68 18.97
C ASN A 235 -1.84 0.53 18.18
N PHE A 236 -1.74 0.27 16.87
CA PHE A 236 -2.84 -0.14 16.04
C PHE A 236 -2.85 -1.65 16.06
N SER A 237 -3.78 -2.24 16.82
CA SER A 237 -4.32 -3.55 16.47
C SER A 237 -4.64 -3.57 14.97
N ASN A 238 -4.29 -4.65 14.25
CA ASN A 238 -4.35 -4.91 12.79
C ASN A 238 -5.70 -4.61 12.07
N ALA A 239 -6.33 -3.48 12.31
CA ALA A 239 -7.51 -3.00 11.64
C ALA A 239 -7.30 -1.52 11.34
N TYR A 240 -7.72 -1.08 10.16
CA TYR A 240 -7.79 0.32 9.67
C TYR A 240 -6.62 0.82 8.84
N ILE A 241 -6.88 0.87 7.53
CA ILE A 241 -6.28 1.79 6.57
C ILE A 241 -7.45 2.64 6.03
N PRO A 242 -7.50 3.96 6.25
CA PRO A 242 -8.47 4.83 5.60
C PRO A 242 -8.30 4.84 4.08
N ALA A 243 -9.41 4.88 3.33
CA ALA A 243 -9.39 4.96 1.88
C ALA A 243 -8.79 6.27 1.37
N SER A 244 -8.05 6.19 0.27
CA SER A 244 -7.41 7.32 -0.41
C SER A 244 -8.41 8.08 -1.31
N PRO A 245 -8.21 9.39 -1.61
CA PRO A 245 -9.15 10.22 -2.37
C PRO A 245 -9.31 9.88 -3.87
N GLY A 246 -8.82 8.73 -4.32
CA GLY A 246 -8.77 8.36 -5.74
C GLY A 246 -9.52 7.08 -6.12
N SER A 247 -10.23 6.43 -5.19
CA SER A 247 -11.11 5.31 -5.57
C SER A 247 -12.43 5.87 -6.11
N HIS A 248 -12.62 5.82 -7.43
CA HIS A 248 -13.96 5.78 -8.02
C HIS A 248 -14.62 4.43 -7.69
N THR A 249 -14.90 4.21 -6.42
CA THR A 249 -16.14 3.60 -5.98
C THR A 249 -16.90 4.75 -5.32
N GLU A 250 -18.14 4.94 -5.73
CA GLU A 250 -19.03 5.89 -5.09
C GLU A 250 -18.92 5.89 -3.57
N PRO A 251 -19.16 7.06 -2.98
CA PRO A 251 -18.44 7.52 -1.82
C PRO A 251 -18.79 6.64 -0.60
N THR A 252 -17.88 6.50 0.36
CA THR A 252 -18.35 6.29 1.76
C THR A 252 -19.03 7.54 2.35
N TYR A 253 -19.64 8.36 1.48
CA TYR A 253 -20.33 9.63 1.70
C TYR A 253 -21.64 9.65 0.88
N ALA A 254 -22.54 8.71 1.15
CA ALA A 254 -23.94 8.84 0.77
C ALA A 254 -24.79 8.50 2.00
N ASP A 255 -25.22 9.54 2.69
CA ASP A 255 -26.35 9.47 3.61
C ASP A 255 -27.61 9.40 2.73
N ASN A 256 -28.10 8.19 2.45
CA ASN A 256 -29.46 8.01 1.95
C ASN A 256 -30.33 7.50 3.09
N GLY A 257 -30.77 8.44 3.91
CA GLY A 257 -31.98 8.27 4.71
C GLY A 257 -33.18 8.10 3.79
N SER A 258 -33.61 6.86 3.56
CA SER A 258 -35.01 6.43 3.33
C SER A 258 -35.06 5.06 2.67
N ALA A 259 -35.26 3.99 3.46
CA ALA A 259 -36.17 2.89 3.14
C ALA A 259 -36.26 1.91 4.34
N LEU A 260 -37.46 1.82 4.91
CA LEU A 260 -37.88 0.79 5.84
C LEU A 260 -37.77 -0.61 5.19
N GLY A 261 -37.26 -1.59 5.94
CA GLY A 261 -37.34 -3.01 5.58
C GLY A 261 -36.35 -3.87 6.34
N GLN A 262 -36.79 -4.47 7.45
CA GLN A 262 -36.01 -5.40 8.27
C GLN A 262 -35.67 -6.69 7.51
N SER A 263 -34.42 -7.16 7.61
CA SER A 263 -34.09 -8.59 7.62
C SER A 263 -32.76 -8.81 8.33
N GLU A 264 -32.80 -9.58 9.41
CA GLU A 264 -31.67 -9.96 10.26
C GLU A 264 -30.81 -11.04 9.59
N THR A 265 -29.59 -10.68 9.19
CA THR A 265 -28.43 -11.60 9.13
C THR A 265 -27.19 -10.87 9.61
N ALA A 266 -26.42 -11.52 10.50
CA ALA A 266 -25.39 -10.91 11.34
C ALA A 266 -24.32 -10.15 10.54
N SER A 267 -24.20 -8.86 10.87
CA SER A 267 -23.37 -7.87 10.21
C SER A 267 -21.89 -7.99 10.54
N VAL A 268 -21.03 -8.07 9.53
CA VAL A 268 -19.63 -7.64 9.64
C VAL A 268 -19.58 -6.14 9.34
N ARG A 269 -19.87 -5.30 10.34
CA ARG A 269 -19.60 -3.85 10.27
C ARG A 269 -18.14 -3.59 10.65
N PRO A 270 -17.38 -2.79 9.90
CA PRO A 270 -16.07 -2.30 10.36
C PRO A 270 -16.24 -1.29 11.51
N LEU A 271 -15.72 -1.62 12.68
CA LEU A 271 -15.57 -0.73 13.84
C LEU A 271 -14.54 0.40 13.63
N THR A 272 -14.86 1.47 12.88
CA THR A 272 -14.11 2.75 12.94
C THR A 272 -14.08 3.30 14.39
N PRO A 273 -12.95 3.85 14.86
CA PRO A 273 -13.02 5.05 15.73
C PRO A 273 -11.85 6.04 15.48
N SER A 274 -11.95 7.35 15.70
CA SER A 274 -13.00 8.19 16.27
C SER A 274 -12.73 9.62 15.80
N ALA A 275 -13.79 10.29 15.36
CA ALA A 275 -13.77 11.70 14.99
C ALA A 275 -13.01 12.59 15.99
N ASN A 276 -12.38 13.66 15.52
CA ASN A 276 -11.89 14.72 16.39
C ASN A 276 -13.05 15.67 16.70
N ASN A 277 -13.55 15.68 17.94
CA ASN A 277 -14.69 16.52 18.35
C ASN A 277 -15.92 16.34 17.43
N GLY A 278 -16.21 15.10 17.00
CA GLY A 278 -17.32 14.79 16.10
C GLY A 278 -17.03 15.01 14.60
N LYS A 279 -15.91 15.65 14.24
CA LYS A 279 -15.44 15.79 12.85
C LYS A 279 -14.61 14.60 12.40
N ARG A 280 -14.90 14.08 11.19
CA ARG A 280 -14.21 12.90 10.62
C ARG A 280 -13.03 13.27 9.71
N TRP A 281 -12.52 14.48 9.85
CA TRP A 281 -11.46 15.06 9.02
C TRP A 281 -10.50 15.88 9.89
N PHE A 282 -9.34 16.21 9.34
CA PHE A 282 -8.32 16.99 10.01
C PHE A 282 -8.84 18.38 10.40
N THR A 283 -8.61 18.78 11.64
CA THR A 283 -8.86 20.13 12.13
C THR A 283 -7.67 20.65 12.91
N ALA A 284 -7.57 21.97 13.06
CA ALA A 284 -6.45 22.61 13.72
C ALA A 284 -6.31 22.20 15.20
N ASP A 285 -7.42 21.85 15.84
CA ASP A 285 -7.49 21.31 17.21
C ASP A 285 -7.34 19.78 17.27
N ILE A 286 -6.75 19.15 16.25
CA ILE A 286 -6.56 17.70 16.22
C ILE A 286 -5.76 17.19 17.43
N ALA A 287 -6.33 16.22 18.14
CA ALA A 287 -5.72 15.65 19.33
C ALA A 287 -4.41 14.90 19.00
N GLU A 288 -3.43 14.96 19.91
CA GLU A 288 -2.11 14.31 19.77
C GLU A 288 -2.16 12.81 19.39
N PRO A 289 -3.12 11.98 19.83
CA PRO A 289 -3.19 10.58 19.39
C PRO A 289 -3.53 10.39 17.91
N LEU A 290 -3.98 11.44 17.23
CA LEU A 290 -4.43 11.43 15.84
C LEU A 290 -3.45 12.11 14.88
N VAL A 291 -2.43 12.80 15.39
CA VAL A 291 -1.46 13.55 14.58
C VAL A 291 -0.03 13.34 15.10
N LYS A 292 0.96 13.31 14.20
CA LYS A 292 2.38 13.22 14.58
C LYS A 292 3.24 14.05 13.64
N ILE A 293 4.11 14.87 14.22
CA ILE A 293 5.08 15.69 13.47
C ILE A 293 6.45 15.03 13.56
N LEU A 294 7.09 14.82 12.42
CA LEU A 294 8.42 14.22 12.34
C LEU A 294 9.30 14.96 11.34
N PRO A 295 10.62 15.03 11.58
CA PRO A 295 11.55 15.45 10.53
C PRO A 295 11.48 14.44 9.37
N ASN A 296 11.63 14.94 8.14
CA ASN A 296 11.74 14.07 6.98
C ASN A 296 13.17 13.51 6.92
N ASP A 297 13.33 12.23 7.23
CA ASP A 297 14.60 11.51 7.18
C ASP A 297 15.27 11.54 5.80
N TRP A 298 14.47 11.77 4.75
CA TRP A 298 14.92 11.89 3.36
C TRP A 298 14.39 13.19 2.74
N PRO A 299 14.94 14.36 3.10
CA PRO A 299 14.38 15.64 2.73
C PRO A 299 14.56 15.96 1.25
N TYR A 300 13.75 16.90 0.74
CA TYR A 300 13.92 17.47 -0.58
C TYR A 300 15.15 18.38 -0.60
N SER A 301 15.63 18.73 -1.79
CA SER A 301 16.88 19.47 -1.97
C SER A 301 16.71 20.97 -1.69
N VAL A 302 16.45 21.31 -0.43
CA VAL A 302 16.20 22.68 0.06
C VAL A 302 17.44 23.26 0.77
N PRO A 303 17.54 24.59 0.89
CA PRO A 303 18.64 25.23 1.62
C PRO A 303 18.78 24.73 3.07
N PRO A 304 20.01 24.68 3.62
CA PRO A 304 20.30 24.04 4.91
C PRO A 304 19.62 24.71 6.12
N GLU A 305 19.25 25.98 6.00
CA GLU A 305 18.47 26.72 7.00
C GLU A 305 16.99 26.32 7.07
N ILE A 306 16.51 25.54 6.10
CA ILE A 306 15.13 25.04 6.04
C ILE A 306 15.07 23.62 6.61
N ARG A 307 14.20 23.43 7.60
CA ARG A 307 13.83 22.11 8.10
C ARG A 307 12.61 21.59 7.36
N HIS A 308 12.69 20.36 6.88
CA HIS A 308 11.59 19.66 6.23
C HIS A 308 10.94 18.70 7.22
N TYR A 309 9.69 18.97 7.59
CA TYR A 309 8.88 18.10 8.43
C TYR A 309 7.77 17.43 7.61
N VAL A 310 7.31 16.29 8.10
CA VAL A 310 6.09 15.62 7.65
C VAL A 310 5.13 15.55 8.83
N VAL A 311 3.91 16.04 8.65
CA VAL A 311 2.84 15.92 9.62
C VAL A 311 1.91 14.80 9.15
N TRP A 312 1.87 13.73 9.92
CA TRP A 312 1.05 12.55 9.67
C TRP A 312 -0.27 12.66 10.41
N SER A 313 -1.37 12.31 9.75
CA SER A 313 -2.73 12.39 10.31
C SER A 313 -3.49 11.08 10.11
N ARG A 314 -4.20 10.66 11.17
CA ARG A 314 -5.18 9.56 11.12
C ARG A 314 -6.49 9.97 10.45
N LEU A 315 -6.76 11.27 10.35
CA LEU A 315 -7.93 11.83 9.69
C LEU A 315 -7.56 12.42 8.32
N PRO A 316 -8.44 12.34 7.32
CA PRO A 316 -8.18 12.91 6.01
C PRO A 316 -7.97 14.43 6.09
N ILE A 317 -6.92 14.92 5.45
CA ILE A 317 -6.60 16.36 5.35
C ILE A 317 -7.44 17.01 4.24
N THR A 318 -7.74 16.26 3.18
CA THR A 318 -8.69 16.64 2.12
C THR A 318 -9.99 15.86 2.30
N HIS A 319 -11.11 16.56 2.53
CA HIS A 319 -12.41 15.95 2.83
C HIS A 319 -13.55 16.84 2.31
N PRO A 320 -14.70 16.30 1.83
CA PRO A 320 -15.81 17.11 1.30
C PRO A 320 -16.38 18.14 2.29
N GLY A 321 -16.21 17.91 3.59
CA GLY A 321 -16.55 18.85 4.66
C GLY A 321 -15.58 20.03 4.84
N ILE A 322 -14.42 20.02 4.16
CA ILE A 322 -13.42 21.10 4.16
C ILE A 322 -13.27 21.70 2.76
N VAL A 323 -13.23 20.84 1.74
CA VAL A 323 -12.99 21.21 0.35
C VAL A 323 -14.33 21.34 -0.37
N PRO A 324 -14.72 22.55 -0.81
CA PRO A 324 -15.92 22.76 -1.62
C PRO A 324 -15.87 21.95 -2.92
N ALA A 325 -17.01 21.39 -3.33
CA ALA A 325 -17.11 20.56 -4.53
C ALA A 325 -16.61 21.27 -5.81
N GLN A 326 -16.76 22.60 -5.87
CA GLN A 326 -16.35 23.44 -7.01
C GLN A 326 -14.85 23.38 -7.28
N ILE A 327 -14.02 23.11 -6.26
CA ILE A 327 -12.56 23.07 -6.38
C ILE A 327 -11.99 21.67 -6.18
N TRP A 328 -12.84 20.65 -6.02
CA TRP A 328 -12.41 19.29 -5.68
C TRP A 328 -11.43 18.71 -6.70
N ASP A 329 -11.77 18.78 -8.00
CA ASP A 329 -10.92 18.27 -9.07
C ASP A 329 -9.56 18.96 -9.11
N ARG A 330 -9.55 20.27 -8.86
CA ARG A 330 -8.32 21.05 -8.74
C ARG A 330 -7.48 20.60 -7.55
N ILE A 331 -8.07 20.34 -6.38
CA ILE A 331 -7.32 19.83 -5.22
C ILE A 331 -6.78 18.42 -5.48
N VAL A 332 -7.52 17.57 -6.18
CA VAL A 332 -7.03 16.25 -6.60
C VAL A 332 -5.86 16.37 -7.58
N GLN A 333 -5.87 17.40 -8.45
CA GLN A 333 -4.82 17.66 -9.41
C GLN A 333 -3.60 18.38 -8.79
N ASP A 334 -3.77 19.41 -8.01
CA ASP A 334 -2.67 20.29 -7.60
C ASP A 334 -2.25 20.07 -6.14
N GLY A 335 -3.11 19.44 -5.34
CA GLY A 335 -2.94 19.31 -3.89
C GLY A 335 -3.52 20.50 -3.14
N LEU A 336 -3.12 20.67 -1.88
CA LEU A 336 -3.38 21.88 -1.07
C LEU A 336 -2.05 22.47 -0.63
N TRP A 337 -1.95 23.79 -0.55
CA TRP A 337 -0.70 24.44 -0.16
C TRP A 337 -0.96 25.81 0.46
N GLY A 338 0.05 26.32 1.14
CA GLY A 338 -0.03 27.64 1.74
C GLY A 338 1.28 28.11 2.34
N PHE A 339 1.28 29.38 2.72
CA PHE A 339 2.41 30.06 3.32
C PHE A 339 1.99 30.70 4.64
N SER A 340 2.92 30.80 5.59
CA SER A 340 2.74 31.58 6.81
C SER A 340 4.04 32.28 7.21
N GLY A 341 3.93 33.44 7.87
CA GLY A 341 5.06 34.26 8.31
C GLY A 341 5.92 34.83 7.17
N SER A 342 5.55 34.62 5.91
CA SER A 342 6.30 35.07 4.73
C SER A 342 5.67 36.32 4.11
N THR A 343 6.50 37.19 3.53
CA THR A 343 6.06 38.31 2.67
C THR A 343 5.75 37.87 1.25
N TYR A 344 5.94 36.58 0.93
CA TYR A 344 5.64 36.01 -0.37
C TYR A 344 4.17 36.19 -0.71
N LYS A 345 3.91 36.73 -1.91
CA LYS A 345 2.55 36.89 -2.44
C LYS A 345 2.30 35.79 -3.48
N PRO A 346 1.39 34.84 -3.21
CA PRO A 346 0.95 33.86 -4.20
C PRO A 346 0.53 34.55 -5.49
N LYS A 347 0.98 34.01 -6.63
CA LYS A 347 0.64 34.50 -7.98
C LYS A 347 -0.86 34.36 -8.25
N GLY A 348 -1.49 33.39 -7.59
CA GLY A 348 -2.92 33.09 -7.75
C GLY A 348 -3.22 32.42 -9.09
N SER A 349 -4.46 31.95 -9.26
CA SER A 349 -4.92 31.36 -10.53
C SER A 349 -5.45 32.39 -11.52
N GLY A 350 -5.52 33.67 -11.12
CA GLY A 350 -6.19 34.72 -11.88
C GLY A 350 -7.71 34.77 -11.66
N ASP A 351 -8.27 33.80 -10.93
CA ASP A 351 -9.66 33.78 -10.46
C ASP A 351 -9.68 33.93 -8.93
N GLU A 352 -10.03 35.12 -8.48
CA GLU A 352 -10.06 35.48 -7.06
C GLU A 352 -11.07 34.65 -6.26
N SER A 353 -12.16 34.22 -6.88
CA SER A 353 -13.18 33.39 -6.23
C SER A 353 -12.66 31.98 -5.96
N THR A 354 -12.01 31.36 -6.94
CA THR A 354 -11.40 30.04 -6.80
C THR A 354 -10.23 30.09 -5.81
N ASP A 355 -9.37 31.11 -5.87
CA ASP A 355 -8.26 31.28 -4.94
C ASP A 355 -8.75 31.47 -3.48
N GLN A 356 -9.88 32.13 -3.28
CA GLN A 356 -10.52 32.24 -1.95
C GLN A 356 -11.01 30.88 -1.43
N LEU A 357 -11.62 30.06 -2.28
CA LEU A 357 -12.06 28.71 -1.91
C LEU A 357 -10.88 27.80 -1.56
N VAL A 358 -9.77 27.88 -2.30
CA VAL A 358 -8.54 27.13 -1.98
C VAL A 358 -7.97 27.58 -0.62
N ARG A 359 -7.94 28.89 -0.36
CA ARG A 359 -7.50 29.43 0.95
C ARG A 359 -8.39 28.99 2.10
N GLN A 360 -9.70 28.84 1.86
CA GLN A 360 -10.66 28.33 2.84
C GLN A 360 -10.46 26.83 3.09
N ALA A 361 -10.25 26.05 2.02
CA ALA A 361 -9.97 24.62 2.13
C ALA A 361 -8.66 24.33 2.91
N GLY A 362 -7.66 25.20 2.78
CA GLY A 362 -6.40 25.12 3.52
C GLY A 362 -6.42 25.74 4.92
N ALA A 363 -7.54 26.28 5.41
CA ALA A 363 -7.58 27.08 6.64
C ALA A 363 -7.21 26.28 7.90
N GLU A 364 -7.78 25.08 8.08
CA GLU A 364 -7.48 24.20 9.23
C GLU A 364 -5.99 23.81 9.27
N VAL A 365 -5.40 23.53 8.10
CA VAL A 365 -3.97 23.23 7.99
C VAL A 365 -3.12 24.45 8.32
N ARG A 366 -3.47 25.63 7.79
CA ARG A 366 -2.76 26.88 8.08
C ARG A 366 -2.75 27.16 9.57
N THR A 367 -3.91 27.11 10.23
CA THR A 367 -4.03 27.37 11.67
C THR A 367 -3.22 26.35 12.49
N TYR A 368 -3.27 25.06 12.14
CA TYR A 368 -2.44 24.05 12.79
C TYR A 368 -0.94 24.34 12.65
N VAL A 369 -0.50 24.68 11.44
CA VAL A 369 0.91 24.96 11.15
C VAL A 369 1.38 26.23 11.89
N GLU A 370 0.54 27.26 11.97
CA GLU A 370 0.84 28.50 12.71
C GLU A 370 0.92 28.30 14.22
N ASP A 371 0.15 27.37 14.78
CA ASP A 371 0.25 26.99 16.19
C ASP A 371 1.61 26.31 16.49
N LYS A 372 2.09 25.46 15.57
CA LYS A 372 3.34 24.70 15.75
C LYS A 372 4.59 25.48 15.36
N TRP A 373 4.48 26.38 14.38
CA TRP A 373 5.54 27.25 13.92
C TRP A 373 5.00 28.68 13.81
N PRO A 374 5.07 29.45 14.92
CA PRO A 374 4.54 30.81 14.96
C PRO A 374 5.11 31.70 13.86
N ALA A 375 4.22 32.38 13.14
CA ALA A 375 4.57 33.25 12.01
C ALA A 375 5.54 34.39 12.37
N VAL A 376 5.67 34.74 13.65
CA VAL A 376 6.63 35.74 14.14
C VAL A 376 8.06 35.22 14.13
N GLU A 377 8.27 33.92 14.36
CA GLU A 377 9.59 33.28 14.44
C GLU A 377 9.96 32.51 13.17
N TYR A 378 8.97 32.09 12.39
CA TYR A 378 9.18 31.20 11.25
C TYR A 378 8.60 31.77 9.96
N GLU A 379 9.28 31.47 8.86
CA GLU A 379 8.69 31.47 7.52
C GLU A 379 8.37 30.04 7.12
N ILE A 380 7.11 29.80 6.75
CA ILE A 380 6.60 28.47 6.45
C ILE A 380 6.05 28.41 5.03
N ALA A 381 6.37 27.32 4.34
CA ALA A 381 5.64 26.83 3.18
C ALA A 381 5.18 25.40 3.48
N TRP A 382 3.90 25.11 3.29
CA TRP A 382 3.34 23.77 3.51
C TRP A 382 2.55 23.32 2.29
N PHE A 383 2.49 22.01 2.07
CA PHE A 383 1.70 21.41 1.01
C PHE A 383 1.26 19.98 1.32
N VAL A 384 0.12 19.59 0.76
CA VAL A 384 -0.43 18.24 0.74
C VAL A 384 -0.25 17.74 -0.68
N ASN A 385 0.54 16.68 -0.86
CA ASN A 385 0.72 16.09 -2.19
C ASN A 385 -0.64 15.62 -2.75
N PRO A 386 -0.92 15.84 -4.04
CA PRO A 386 -2.10 15.27 -4.68
C PRO A 386 -2.04 13.74 -4.62
N PRO A 387 -3.19 13.03 -4.68
CA PRO A 387 -3.23 11.58 -4.53
C PRO A 387 -2.23 10.81 -5.42
N ARG A 388 -1.99 11.29 -6.66
CA ARG A 388 -1.04 10.65 -7.60
C ARG A 388 0.44 10.72 -7.17
N LEU A 389 0.81 11.67 -6.30
CA LEU A 389 2.19 11.90 -5.85
C LEU A 389 2.44 11.39 -4.43
N GLN A 390 1.41 10.90 -3.72
CA GLN A 390 1.55 10.38 -2.37
C GLN A 390 2.22 9.00 -2.38
N SER A 391 3.34 8.87 -1.68
CA SER A 391 4.05 7.59 -1.51
C SER A 391 3.24 6.58 -0.67
N ILE A 392 2.31 7.06 0.16
CA ILE A 392 1.50 6.24 1.07
C ILE A 392 0.03 6.71 0.98
N PRO A 393 -0.74 6.20 0.01
CA PRO A 393 -2.12 6.63 -0.23
C PRO A 393 -3.08 6.40 0.97
N GLY A 394 -2.75 5.46 1.86
CA GLY A 394 -3.58 5.09 3.01
C GLY A 394 -3.31 5.86 4.30
N LEU A 395 -2.37 6.82 4.32
CA LEU A 395 -2.06 7.62 5.49
C LEU A 395 -1.91 9.09 5.09
N ALA A 396 -2.86 9.92 5.52
CA ALA A 396 -2.87 11.33 5.18
C ALA A 396 -1.66 12.03 5.79
N HIS A 397 -0.96 12.81 4.98
CA HIS A 397 0.20 13.57 5.43
C HIS A 397 0.34 14.88 4.64
N LEU A 398 1.00 15.85 5.27
CA LEU A 398 1.41 17.10 4.65
C LEU A 398 2.87 17.37 4.95
N HIS A 399 3.51 18.10 4.04
CA HIS A 399 4.90 18.52 4.14
C HIS A 399 4.95 19.96 4.64
N VAL A 400 5.87 20.24 5.56
CA VAL A 400 6.13 21.59 6.08
C VAL A 400 7.61 21.91 5.92
N PHE A 401 7.90 22.97 5.16
CA PHE A 401 9.20 23.61 5.15
C PHE A 401 9.19 24.77 6.14
N ALA A 402 10.05 24.70 7.15
CA ALA A 402 10.17 25.71 8.17
C ALA A 402 11.56 26.35 8.15
N ARG A 403 11.62 27.65 7.86
CA ARG A 403 12.82 28.48 7.98
C ARG A 403 12.68 29.36 9.22
N LYS A 404 13.58 29.21 10.18
CA LYS A 404 13.62 30.13 11.33
C LYS A 404 14.10 31.50 10.85
N LYS A 405 13.39 32.57 11.21
CA LYS A 405 13.82 33.94 10.95
C LYS A 405 15.06 34.22 11.78
N SER A 406 16.06 34.84 11.17
CA SER A 406 17.19 35.38 11.91
C SER A 406 16.68 36.52 12.81
N ASP A 407 17.19 36.57 14.04
CA ASP A 407 16.98 37.71 14.94
C ASP A 407 17.50 39.04 14.34
#